data_AF-A0A353QX65-F1
#
_entry.id   AF-A0A353QX65-F1
#
_cell.length_a   1.000
_cell.length_b   1.000
_cell.length_c   1.000
_cell.angle_alpha   90.00
_cell.angle_beta   90.00
_cell.angle_gamma   90.00
#
_symmetry.space_group_name_H-M   'P 1'
#
loop_
_entity.id
_entity.type
_entity.pdbx_description
1 polymer ?
#
loop_
_entity_poly.entity_id
_entity_poly.type
_entity_poly.pdbx_seq_one_letter_code
_entity_poly.pdbx_strand_id
1 'polypeptide(L)'
;MDKELIYKKIDNLIEIRKTLWTAFIVLNGGLGGLIVNLSPFNFKIEFIIKIVILFLGLFFYYFLLTSIADVSNSLKKLFNKLEQGD
;
A
#
# COMPACT_ATOMS: atom_id res chain seq x y z
N MET A 1 15.52 -26.11 0.83
CA MET A 1 14.71 -25.47 -0.24
C MET A 1 15.70 -24.91 -1.24
N ASP A 2 15.60 -25.24 -2.53
CA ASP A 2 16.61 -24.81 -3.51
C ASP A 2 16.79 -23.29 -3.47
N LYS A 3 18.04 -22.83 -3.38
CA LYS A 3 18.38 -21.39 -3.26
C LYS A 3 17.69 -20.56 -4.36
N GLU A 4 17.53 -21.14 -5.54
CA GLU A 4 16.82 -20.57 -6.68
C GLU A 4 15.34 -20.25 -6.39
N LEU A 5 14.63 -21.11 -5.65
CA LEU A 5 13.25 -20.85 -5.21
C LEU A 5 13.19 -19.71 -4.19
N ILE A 6 14.21 -19.59 -3.33
CA ILE A 6 14.30 -18.48 -2.36
C ILE A 6 14.51 -17.15 -3.09
N TYR A 7 15.46 -17.09 -4.04
CA TYR A 7 15.72 -15.88 -4.82
C TYR A 7 14.49 -15.45 -5.61
N LYS A 8 13.82 -16.39 -6.31
CA LYS A 8 12.59 -16.09 -7.04
C LYS A 8 11.48 -15.54 -6.13
N LYS A 9 11.39 -16.05 -4.89
CA LYS A 9 10.42 -15.55 -3.92
C LYS A 9 10.76 -14.14 -3.42
N ILE A 10 12.05 -13.84 -3.24
CA ILE A 10 12.52 -12.50 -2.88
C ILE A 10 12.20 -11.50 -3.99
N ASP A 11 12.48 -11.85 -5.25
CA ASP A 11 12.19 -10.98 -6.40
C ASP A 11 10.70 -10.67 -6.51
N ASN A 12 9.84 -11.69 -6.38
CA ASN A 12 8.39 -11.50 -6.34
C ASN A 12 7.96 -10.57 -5.20
N LEU A 13 8.51 -10.73 -3.99
CA LEU A 13 8.16 -9.87 -2.86
C LEU A 13 8.64 -8.43 -3.04
N ILE A 14 9.79 -8.22 -3.69
CA ILE A 14 10.28 -6.88 -4.05
C ILE A 14 9.34 -6.24 -5.07
N GLU A 15 8.88 -6.99 -6.07
CA GLU A 15 7.93 -6.50 -7.07
C GLU A 15 6.58 -6.14 -6.44
N ILE A 16 6.04 -7.02 -5.58
CA ILE A 16 4.82 -6.74 -4.82
C ILE A 16 4.98 -5.47 -3.98
N ARG A 17 6.11 -5.32 -3.28
CA ARG A 17 6.40 -4.12 -2.49
C ARG A 17 6.40 -2.86 -3.37
N LYS A 18 7.04 -2.89 -4.55
CA LYS A 18 7.05 -1.76 -5.49
C LYS A 18 5.63 -1.40 -5.92
N THR A 19 4.83 -2.39 -6.30
CA THR A 19 3.43 -2.20 -6.69
C THR A 19 2.60 -1.60 -5.56
N LEU A 20 2.77 -2.06 -4.32
CA LEU A 20 2.10 -1.49 -3.15
C LEU A 20 2.49 -0.03 -2.91
N TRP A 21 3.76 0.33 -3.06
CA TRP A 21 4.22 1.72 -2.97
C TRP A 21 3.64 2.60 -4.08
N THR A 22 3.59 2.10 -5.31
CA THR A 22 2.94 2.82 -6.42
C THR A 22 1.46 3.06 -6.13
N ALA A 23 0.74 2.03 -5.68
CA ALA A 23 -0.67 2.15 -5.28
C ALA A 23 -0.86 3.16 -4.15
N PHE A 24 0.05 3.17 -3.17
CA PHE A 24 0.03 4.13 -2.07
C PHE A 24 0.22 5.57 -2.56
N ILE A 25 1.17 5.82 -3.47
CA ILE A 25 1.39 7.15 -4.05
C ILE A 25 0.16 7.61 -4.84
N VAL A 26 -0.42 6.74 -5.68
CA VAL A 26 -1.64 7.05 -6.45
C VAL A 26 -2.81 7.40 -5.52
N LEU A 27 -2.99 6.64 -4.44
CA LEU A 27 -4.04 6.89 -3.46
C LEU A 27 -3.84 8.24 -2.76
N ASN A 28 -2.61 8.59 -2.37
CA ASN A 28 -2.30 9.90 -1.78
C ASN A 28 -2.63 11.04 -2.75
N GLY A 29 -2.29 10.89 -4.04
CA GLY A 29 -2.64 11.86 -5.07
C GLY A 29 -4.16 12.02 -5.23
N GLY A 30 -4.88 10.91 -5.27
CA GLY A 30 -6.35 10.91 -5.38
C GLY A 30 -7.04 11.56 -4.16
N LEU A 31 -6.59 11.23 -2.95
CA LEU A 31 -7.13 11.83 -1.73
C LEU A 31 -6.77 13.32 -1.61
N GLY A 32 -5.54 13.70 -1.95
CA GLY A 32 -5.13 15.10 -2.02
C GLY A 32 -6.01 15.90 -2.98
N GLY A 33 -6.29 15.37 -4.18
CA GLY A 33 -7.18 16.00 -5.15
C GLY A 33 -8.62 16.16 -4.63
N LEU A 34 -9.14 15.17 -3.91
CA LEU A 34 -10.46 15.24 -3.26
C LEU A 34 -10.53 16.33 -2.17
N ILE A 35 -9.47 16.45 -1.37
CA ILE A 35 -9.38 17.46 -0.31
C ILE A 35 -9.26 18.87 -0.90
N VAL A 36 -8.45 19.05 -1.94
CA VAL A 36 -8.31 20.36 -2.60
C VAL A 36 -9.62 20.79 -3.28
N ASN A 37 -10.41 19.84 -3.78
CA ASN A 37 -11.72 20.10 -4.37
C ASN A 37 -12.87 20.09 -3.35
N LEU A 38 -12.58 20.27 -2.07
CA LEU A 38 -13.56 20.47 -1.01
C LEU A 38 -13.96 21.97 -0.93
N SER A 39 -14.50 22.49 -2.03
CA SER A 39 -15.08 23.86 -2.11
C SER A 39 -16.33 24.00 -1.21
N PRO A 40 -16.74 25.23 -0.82
CA PRO A 40 -17.34 25.48 0.49
C PRO A 40 -18.64 24.72 0.72
N PHE A 41 -18.81 24.28 1.96
CA PHE A 41 -19.90 23.52 2.59
C PHE A 41 -21.32 23.96 2.17
N ASN A 42 -21.68 23.68 0.93
CA ASN A 42 -23.08 23.56 0.54
C ASN A 42 -23.43 22.10 0.73
N PHE A 43 -24.35 21.81 1.65
CA PHE A 43 -24.88 20.47 1.96
C PHE A 43 -25.63 19.87 0.77
N LYS A 44 -24.89 19.53 -0.28
CA LYS A 44 -25.35 18.82 -1.47
C LYS A 44 -24.96 17.34 -1.36
N ILE A 45 -25.68 16.47 -2.05
CA ILE A 45 -25.39 15.03 -2.16
C ILE A 45 -23.92 14.76 -2.54
N GLU A 46 -23.34 15.62 -3.39
CA GLU A 46 -21.92 15.58 -3.78
C GLU A 46 -20.97 15.60 -2.58
N PHE A 47 -21.29 16.35 -1.52
CA PHE A 47 -20.47 16.43 -0.32
C PHE A 47 -20.49 15.12 0.47
N ILE A 48 -21.66 14.48 0.58
CA ILE A 48 -21.80 13.16 1.23
C ILE A 48 -20.98 12.12 0.46
N ILE A 49 -21.07 12.11 -0.87
CA ILE A 49 -20.29 11.20 -1.73
C ILE A 49 -18.79 11.41 -1.51
N LYS A 50 -18.32 12.66 -1.48
CA LYS A 50 -16.90 12.98 -1.20
C LYS A 50 -16.45 12.46 0.17
N ILE A 51 -17.27 12.61 1.20
CA ILE A 51 -16.98 12.07 2.54
C ILE A 51 -16.86 10.54 2.51
N VAL A 52 -17.80 9.85 1.86
CA VAL A 52 -17.76 8.38 1.75
C VAL A 52 -16.49 7.93 1.02
N ILE A 53 -16.12 8.60 -0.07
CA ILE A 53 -14.89 8.30 -0.81
C ILE A 53 -13.66 8.57 0.06
N LEU A 54 -13.64 9.63 0.86
CA LEU A 54 -12.55 9.91 1.81
C LEU A 54 -12.40 8.78 2.84
N PHE A 55 -13.50 8.30 3.42
CA PHE A 55 -13.46 7.18 4.36
C PHE A 55 -12.95 5.89 3.70
N LEU A 56 -13.42 5.58 2.50
CA LEU A 56 -12.91 4.43 1.73
C LEU A 56 -11.42 4.59 1.43
N GLY A 57 -10.99 5.78 1.02
CA GLY A 57 -9.59 6.09 0.77
C GLY A 57 -8.71 5.90 2.00
N LEU A 58 -9.14 6.38 3.17
CA LEU A 58 -8.43 6.17 4.43
C LEU A 58 -8.36 4.68 4.82
N PHE A 59 -9.42 3.92 4.57
CA PHE A 59 -9.40 2.47 4.77
C PHE A 59 -8.34 1.79 3.89
N PHE A 60 -8.32 2.10 2.58
CA PHE A 60 -7.30 1.58 1.67
C PHE A 60 -5.90 2.04 2.02
N TYR A 61 -5.75 3.26 2.53
CA TYR A 61 -4.48 3.79 2.99
C TYR A 61 -3.90 2.95 4.13
N TYR A 62 -4.72 2.66 5.14
CA TYR A 62 -4.34 1.78 6.24
C TYR A 62 -3.97 0.38 5.74
N PHE A 63 -4.82 -0.21 4.88
CA PHE A 63 -4.58 -1.54 4.30
C PHE A 63 -3.27 -1.63 3.50
N LEU A 64 -2.94 -0.60 2.71
CA LEU A 64 -1.69 -0.55 1.96
C LEU A 64 -0.48 -0.45 2.89
N LEU A 65 -0.53 0.38 3.93
CA LEU A 65 0.56 0.48 4.90
C LEU A 65 0.81 -0.84 5.62
N THR A 66 -0.24 -1.52 6.08
CA THR A 66 -0.09 -2.84 6.72
C THR A 66 0.48 -3.86 5.74
N SER A 67 0.00 -3.89 4.50
CA SER A 67 0.51 -4.79 3.47
C SER A 67 1.99 -4.55 3.15
N ILE A 68 2.43 -3.29 3.07
CA ILE A 68 3.83 -2.92 2.86
C ILE A 68 4.69 -3.39 4.04
N ALA A 69 4.21 -3.21 5.27
CA ALA A 69 4.90 -3.67 6.46
C ALA A 69 5.05 -5.20 6.47
N ASP A 70 4.00 -5.93 6.11
CA ASP A 70 4.00 -7.40 6.07
C ASP A 70 4.96 -7.96 5.01
N VAL A 71 4.97 -7.36 3.81
CA VAL A 71 5.92 -7.74 2.76
C VAL A 71 7.35 -7.42 3.19
N SER A 72 7.59 -6.29 3.85
CA SER A 72 8.91 -5.91 4.35
C SER A 72 9.40 -6.85 5.45
N ASN A 73 8.51 -7.26 6.36
CA ASN A 73 8.80 -8.25 7.39
C ASN A 73 9.08 -9.62 6.77
N SER A 74 8.35 -10.01 5.72
CA SER A 74 8.57 -11.26 5.00
C SER A 74 9.92 -11.28 4.28
N LEU A 75 10.30 -10.18 3.63
CA LEU A 75 11.61 -10.00 3.03
C LEU A 75 12.72 -10.11 4.08
N LYS A 76 12.60 -9.39 5.21
CA LYS A 76 13.58 -9.46 6.30
C LYS A 76 13.76 -10.89 6.83
N LYS A 77 12.66 -11.62 7.03
CA LYS A 77 12.70 -13.04 7.44
C LYS A 77 13.42 -13.92 6.42
N LEU A 78 13.21 -13.71 5.13
CA LEU A 78 13.88 -14.48 4.07
C LEU A 78 15.37 -14.16 3.97
N PHE A 79 15.75 -12.88 4.06
CA PHE A 79 17.16 -12.49 4.08
C PHE A 79 17.90 -13.05 5.30
N ASN A 80 17.29 -12.99 6.49
CA ASN A 80 17.89 -13.56 7.70
C ASN A 80 18.13 -15.08 7.58
N LYS A 81 17.20 -15.82 6.95
CA LYS A 81 17.39 -17.26 6.70
C LYS A 81 18.57 -17.54 5.78
N LEU A 82 18.69 -16.77 4.70
CA LEU A 82 19.83 -16.87 3.78
C LEU A 82 21.16 -16.54 4.45
N GLU A 83 21.18 -15.55 5.35
CA GLU A 83 22.37 -15.15 6.11
C GLU A 83 22.78 -16.20 7.15
N GLN A 84 21.79 -16.90 7.74
CA GLN A 84 22.03 -17.99 8.70
C GLN A 84 22.46 -19.31 8.06
N GLY A 85 22.43 -19.42 6.72
CA GLY A 85 22.88 -20.61 5.99
C GLY A 85 21.86 -21.75 5.93
N ASP A 86 20.59 -21.48 6.25
CA ASP A 86 19.45 -22.43 6.20
C ASP A 86 18.78 -22.53 4.81
#